data_AF-A0A819U308-F1
#
_entry.id   AF-A0A819U308-F1
#
_cell.length_a   1.000
_cell.length_b   1.000
_cell.length_c   1.000
_cell.angle_alpha   90.00
_cell.angle_beta   90.00
_cell.angle_gamma   90.00
#
_symmetry.space_group_name_H-M   'P 1'
#
loop_
_entity.id
_entity.type
_entity.pdbx_description
1 polymer ?
#
loop_
_entity_poly.entity_id
_entity_poly.type
_entity_poly.pdbx_seq_one_letter_code
_entity_poly.pdbx_strand_id
1 'polypeptide(L)'
;MKFWGNSIWPGNSPDMNPAENIGAIIKDKVEELMSSEDRQNRYNYDILKTNVENTLKDLENDTDLFIDLLCSMRKRFDALKAAGGGHTNF
;
A
#
# COMPACT_ATOMS: atom_id res chain seq x y z
N MET A 1 -22.80 -11.04 -2.33
CA MET A 1 -21.47 -11.47 -1.85
C MET A 1 -21.28 -10.88 -0.47
N LYS A 2 -21.23 -11.68 0.61
CA LYS A 2 -20.98 -11.14 1.96
C LYS A 2 -19.49 -10.85 2.07
N PHE A 3 -19.13 -9.58 1.91
CA PHE A 3 -17.81 -9.08 2.28
C PHE A 3 -17.63 -9.32 3.77
N TRP A 4 -16.50 -9.89 4.19
CA TRP A 4 -16.24 -10.15 5.60
C TRP A 4 -16.29 -8.83 6.36
N GLY A 5 -17.06 -8.78 7.45
CA GLY A 5 -17.05 -7.62 8.33
C GLY A 5 -15.66 -7.44 8.92
N ASN A 6 -15.29 -6.20 9.22
CA ASN A 6 -14.03 -5.77 9.86
C ASN A 6 -13.78 -6.38 11.26
N SER A 7 -14.48 -7.45 11.63
CA SER A 7 -14.55 -8.03 12.96
C SER A 7 -13.55 -9.17 13.22
N ILE A 8 -12.86 -9.68 12.18
CA ILE A 8 -11.92 -10.80 12.32
C ILE A 8 -10.65 -10.48 11.54
N TRP A 9 -9.57 -10.17 12.27
CA TRP A 9 -8.22 -9.98 11.73
C TRP A 9 -7.25 -10.96 12.42
N PRO A 10 -6.56 -11.85 11.68
CA PRO A 10 -5.56 -12.72 12.28
C PRO A 10 -4.33 -11.91 12.72
N GLY A 11 -3.79 -12.21 13.90
CA GLY A 11 -2.55 -11.60 14.37
C GLY A 11 -1.37 -11.90 13.42
N ASN A 12 -0.40 -10.99 13.34
CA ASN A 12 0.81 -11.14 12.51
C ASN A 12 0.57 -11.42 11.01
N SER A 13 -0.52 -10.88 10.45
CA SER A 13 -0.88 -11.09 9.04
C SER A 13 -0.90 -9.77 8.25
N PRO A 14 0.23 -9.06 8.12
CA PRO A 14 0.29 -7.83 7.31
C PRO A 14 0.08 -8.09 5.82
N ASP A 15 0.48 -9.27 5.32
CA ASP A 15 0.27 -9.75 3.96
C ASP A 15 -1.21 -9.92 3.58
N MET A 16 -2.10 -9.93 4.58
CA MET A 16 -3.54 -9.94 4.40
C MET A 16 -4.16 -8.55 4.33
N ASN A 17 -3.41 -7.47 4.58
CA ASN A 17 -3.89 -6.09 4.57
C ASN A 17 -3.52 -5.34 3.28
N PRO A 18 -4.49 -5.11 2.37
CA PRO A 18 -4.24 -4.30 1.17
C PRO A 18 -3.79 -2.87 1.49
N ALA A 19 -4.07 -2.36 2.69
CA ALA A 19 -3.59 -1.04 3.11
C ALA A 19 -2.09 -1.01 3.39
N GLU A 20 -1.44 -2.14 3.71
CA GLU A 20 0.03 -2.21 3.77
C GLU A 20 0.64 -1.97 2.38
N ASN A 21 -0.03 -2.43 1.31
CA ASN A 21 0.38 -2.13 -0.05
C ASN A 21 0.23 -0.65 -0.39
N ILE A 22 -0.76 0.06 0.17
CA ILE A 22 -0.87 1.53 0.00
C ILE A 22 0.37 2.20 0.60
N GLY A 23 0.80 1.78 1.80
CA GLY A 23 2.01 2.28 2.43
C GLY A 23 3.24 2.10 1.54
N ALA A 24 3.41 0.91 0.95
CA ALA A 24 4.48 0.62 0.00
C ALA A 24 4.39 1.48 -1.28
N ILE A 25 3.20 1.63 -1.87
CA ILE A 25 2.98 2.45 -3.07
C ILE A 25 3.32 3.92 -2.82
N ILE A 26 2.89 4.47 -1.67
CA ILE A 26 3.21 5.85 -1.28
C ILE A 26 4.72 6.00 -1.13
N LYS A 27 5.36 5.05 -0.43
CA LYS A 27 6.81 5.04 -0.22
C LYS A 27 7.55 5.07 -1.56
N ASP A 28 7.23 4.17 -2.48
CA ASP A 28 7.90 4.06 -3.77
C ASP A 28 7.75 5.34 -4.61
N LYS A 29 6.54 5.89 -4.69
CA LYS A 29 6.28 7.17 -5.38
C LYS A 29 7.07 8.33 -4.77
N VAL A 30 7.13 8.42 -3.44
CA VAL A 30 7.88 9.47 -2.75
C VAL A 30 9.38 9.28 -2.94
N GLU A 31 9.90 8.05 -2.91
CA GLU A 31 11.30 7.75 -3.18
C GLU A 31 11.72 8.15 -4.60
N GLU A 32 10.85 7.94 -5.60
CA GLU A 32 11.06 8.42 -6.97
C GLU A 32 11.14 9.95 -7.03
N LEU A 33 10.18 10.65 -6.40
CA LEU A 33 10.19 12.12 -6.34
C LEU A 33 11.47 12.64 -5.67
N MET A 34 11.83 12.12 -4.51
CA MET A 34 13.04 12.53 -3.77
C MET A 34 14.33 12.20 -4.52
N SER A 35 14.34 11.16 -5.34
CA SER A 35 15.48 10.80 -6.20
C SER A 35 15.67 11.78 -7.36
N SER A 36 14.60 12.44 -7.80
CA SER A 36 14.62 13.48 -8.82
C SER A 36 14.95 14.88 -8.29
N GLU A 37 14.84 15.10 -6.97
CA GLU A 37 15.21 16.36 -6.33
C GLU A 37 16.72 16.64 -6.38
N ASP A 38 17.05 17.93 -6.47
CA ASP A 38 18.42 18.43 -6.36
C ASP A 38 19.06 18.03 -5.03
N ARG A 39 20.39 17.86 -5.00
CA ARG A 39 21.12 17.35 -3.82
C ARG A 39 20.85 18.10 -2.52
N GLN A 40 20.59 19.41 -2.58
CA GLN A 40 20.25 20.21 -1.39
C GLN A 40 18.80 19.99 -0.92
N ASN A 41 17.88 19.70 -1.84
CA ASN A 41 16.46 19.48 -1.54
C ASN A 41 16.15 18.04 -1.14
N ARG A 42 16.94 17.07 -1.61
CA ARG A 42 16.77 15.63 -1.36
C ARG A 42 16.72 15.23 0.12
N TYR A 43 17.36 15.99 1.00
CA TYR A 43 17.39 15.70 2.43
C TYR A 43 16.61 16.74 3.26
N ASN A 44 15.83 17.58 2.58
CA ASN A 44 15.02 18.60 3.23
C ASN A 44 13.67 17.99 3.67
N TYR A 45 13.36 18.16 4.95
CA TYR A 45 12.12 17.67 5.54
C TYR A 45 10.87 18.30 4.93
N ASP A 46 10.90 19.60 4.64
CA ASP A 46 9.74 20.31 4.07
C ASP A 46 9.45 19.82 2.65
N ILE A 47 10.49 19.54 1.86
CA ILE A 47 10.36 18.95 0.53
C ILE A 47 9.80 17.53 0.62
N LEU A 48 10.31 16.70 1.54
CA LEU A 48 9.77 15.38 1.79
C LEU A 48 8.27 15.45 2.16
N LYS A 49 7.91 16.35 3.07
CA LYS A 49 6.54 16.54 3.51
C LYS A 49 5.63 16.96 2.34
N THR A 50 6.06 17.93 1.54
CA THR A 50 5.31 18.37 0.35
C THR A 50 5.15 17.24 -0.66
N ASN A 51 6.19 16.44 -0.91
CA ASN A 51 6.12 15.31 -1.84
C ASN A 51 5.18 14.20 -1.33
N VAL A 52 5.14 13.95 -0.01
CA VAL A 52 4.16 13.06 0.60
C VAL A 52 2.74 13.61 0.44
N GLU A 53 2.50 14.89 0.76
CA GLU A 53 1.18 15.52 0.64
C GLU A 53 0.66 15.52 -0.81
N ASN A 54 1.54 15.77 -1.78
CA ASN A 54 1.19 15.71 -3.21
C ASN A 54 0.87 14.28 -3.64
N THR A 55 1.69 13.30 -3.24
CA THR A 55 1.45 11.88 -3.54
C THR A 55 0.10 11.43 -2.99
N LEU A 56 -0.26 11.83 -1.77
CA LEU A 56 -1.55 11.49 -1.16
C LEU A 56 -2.72 12.12 -1.93
N LYS A 57 -2.61 13.37 -2.38
CA LYS A 57 -3.64 14.05 -3.18
C LYS A 57 -3.80 13.40 -4.56
N ASP A 58 -2.71 13.02 -5.21
CA ASP A 58 -2.76 12.35 -6.51
C ASP A 58 -3.45 10.99 -6.39
N LEU A 59 -3.18 10.27 -5.29
CA LEU A 59 -3.80 8.98 -5.02
C LEU A 59 -5.27 9.08 -4.59
N GLU A 60 -5.73 10.21 -4.04
CA GLU A 60 -7.10 10.38 -3.51
C GLU A 60 -8.18 9.99 -4.53
N ASN A 61 -7.91 10.22 -5.82
CA ASN A 61 -8.85 9.98 -6.91
C ASN A 61 -8.46 8.79 -7.80
N ASP A 62 -7.44 8.01 -7.42
CA ASP A 62 -7.02 6.82 -8.16
C ASP A 62 -7.94 5.63 -7.83
N THR A 63 -9.16 5.69 -8.36
CA THR A 63 -10.21 4.70 -8.09
C THR A 63 -9.82 3.31 -8.58
N ASP A 64 -9.09 3.22 -9.68
CA ASP A 64 -8.67 1.95 -10.27
C ASP A 64 -7.68 1.24 -9.35
N LEU A 65 -6.70 1.97 -8.80
CA LEU A 65 -5.77 1.45 -7.81
C LEU A 65 -6.50 0.88 -6.58
N PHE A 66 -7.45 1.63 -6.02
CA PHE A 66 -8.18 1.17 -4.83
C PHE A 66 -9.09 -0.03 -5.13
N ILE A 67 -9.73 -0.06 -6.30
CA ILE A 67 -10.51 -1.22 -6.75
C ILE A 67 -9.60 -2.46 -6.86
N ASP A 68 -8.45 -2.32 -7.51
CA ASP A 68 -7.49 -3.43 -7.68
C ASP A 68 -6.98 -3.94 -6.33
N LEU A 69 -6.65 -3.04 -5.40
CA LEU A 69 -6.25 -3.40 -4.04
C LEU A 69 -7.34 -4.16 -3.29
N LEU A 70 -8.58 -3.69 -3.32
CA LEU A 70 -9.71 -4.36 -2.67
C LEU A 70 -10.00 -5.72 -3.32
N CYS A 71 -9.94 -5.80 -4.65
CA CYS A 71 -10.14 -7.03 -5.39
C CYS A 71 -8.97 -8.02 -5.22
N SER A 72 -7.77 -7.54 -4.84
CA SER A 72 -6.60 -8.40 -4.56
C SER A 72 -6.81 -9.34 -3.37
N MET A 73 -7.72 -9.01 -2.45
CA MET A 73 -8.00 -9.82 -1.25
C MET A 73 -8.34 -11.26 -1.58
N ARG A 74 -9.08 -11.50 -2.66
CA ARG A 74 -9.40 -12.86 -3.09
C ARG A 74 -8.13 -13.66 -3.42
N LYS A 75 -7.19 -13.06 -4.15
CA LYS A 75 -5.91 -13.69 -4.53
C LYS A 75 -5.04 -13.94 -3.29
N ARG A 76 -5.03 -13.03 -2.32
CA ARG A 76 -4.33 -13.20 -1.03
C ARG A 76 -4.86 -14.40 -0.25
N PHE A 77 -6.19 -14.53 -0.14
CA PHE A 77 -6.80 -15.70 0.50
C PHE A 77 -6.49 -17.01 -0.22
N ASP A 78 -6.50 -17.01 -1.56
CA ASP A 78 -6.16 -18.20 -2.33
C ASP A 78 -4.68 -18.59 -2.12
N ALA A 79 -3.77 -17.62 -2.05
CA ALA A 79 -2.36 -17.85 -1.70
C ALA A 79 -2.19 -18.37 -0.26
N LEU A 80 -2.90 -17.79 0.72
CA LEU A 80 -2.86 -18.23 2.11
C LEU A 80 -3.34 -19.68 2.25
N LYS A 81 -4.42 -20.04 1.55
CA LYS A 81 -4.93 -21.43 1.52
C LYS A 81 -3.91 -22.38 0.91
N ALA A 82 -3.29 -21.99 -0.21
CA ALA A 82 -2.25 -22.80 -0.85
C ALA A 82 -1.02 -22.97 0.06
N ALA A 83 -0.70 -21.97 0.87
CA ALA A 83 0.38 -22.02 1.87
C ALA A 83 -0.01 -22.74 3.18
N GLY A 84 -1.24 -23.26 3.31
CA GLY A 84 -1.71 -23.91 4.54
C GLY A 84 -1.74 -22.98 5.76
N GLY A 85 -1.89 -21.66 5.55
CA GLY A 85 -1.82 -20.65 6.61
C GLY A 85 -0.42 -20.09 6.91
N GLY A 86 0.60 -20.45 6.11
CA GLY A 86 1.93 -19.85 6.16
C GLY A 86 2.03 -18.49 5.47
N HIS A 87 3.21 -17.86 5.53
CA HIS A 87 3.49 -16.57 4.90
C HIS A 87 3.31 -16.61 3.38
N THR A 88 2.78 -15.51 2.83
CA THR A 88 2.62 -15.34 1.38
C THR A 88 3.54 -14.24 0.85
N ASN A 89 3.66 -14.12 -0.48
CA ASN A 89 4.45 -13.08 -1.15
C ASN A 89 3.67 -11.77 -1.37
N PHE A 90 2.60 -11.55 -0.60
CA PHE A 90 1.68 -10.43 -0.75
C PHE A 90 1.94 -9.29 0.23
#